data_AF-A0A078KUB5-F1
#
_entry.id   AF-A0A078KUB5-F1
#
_cell.length_a   1.000
_cell.length_b   1.000
_cell.length_c   1.000
_cell.angle_alpha   90.00
_cell.angle_beta   90.00
_cell.angle_gamma   90.00
#
_symmetry.space_group_name_H-M   'P 1'
#
loop_
_entity.id
_entity.type
_entity.pdbx_description
1 polymer ?
#
loop_
_entity_poly.entity_id
_entity_poly.type
_entity_poly.pdbx_seq_one_letter_code
_entity_poly.pdbx_strand_id
1 'polypeptide(L)'
;MLDLIRLWENTLSQPTDTEQFPRSYAQDTKQAAINFDTNTTQSSFEFTESPKVIFVKNTSSLEPADFYDDLPGVNLTNEEEEARLAVVREQESKNPRFYDGEQMVITGVTYDESANTLYLEAKKVPYSFIVALSNKKFPVDSTLYQLNFFKTGVLAPLITRNGFSMLLQRAALGLYSFPGGFLEAHDAEKRLNFHDGSNLVVETATSELKEELVGIKDTDKLRFEFSKPQITAISFRKTGTNPIGTVEFVAPCYADCHSSYLQQVFLTNQAKDAHEHTAKHALIPLDSQERDILLEELLTGPVRLPGASLYLPVALSLTRLENQIRMMALPRAIPNSSSVAWPLSIFSAKPMKSLAAPTAESDDEVYNEGFNLIS
;
A
#
# COMPACT_ATOMS: atom_id res chain seq x y z
N MET A 1 16.28 -10.65 9.33
CA MET A 1 15.56 -10.53 8.05
C MET A 1 14.17 -11.14 8.26
N LEU A 2 13.12 -10.33 8.17
CA LEU A 2 11.73 -10.75 8.44
C LEU A 2 10.96 -10.83 7.11
N ASP A 3 10.24 -11.92 6.89
CA ASP A 3 9.30 -12.09 5.76
C ASP A 3 7.91 -11.61 6.20
N LEU A 4 7.44 -10.50 5.61
CA LEU A 4 6.18 -9.86 5.99
C LEU A 4 4.94 -10.62 5.53
N ILE A 5 5.06 -11.46 4.50
CA ILE A 5 3.94 -12.29 3.98
C ILE A 5 3.81 -13.57 4.81
N ARG A 6 4.91 -14.14 5.34
CA ARG A 6 4.83 -15.27 6.29
C ARG A 6 4.14 -14.94 7.61
N LEU A 7 4.16 -13.68 8.06
CA LEU A 7 3.38 -13.24 9.23
C LEU A 7 1.86 -13.43 9.03
N TRP A 8 1.41 -13.39 7.78
CA TRP A 8 0.01 -13.61 7.41
C TRP A 8 -0.39 -15.09 7.41
N GLU A 9 0.52 -16.01 7.09
CA GLU A 9 0.23 -17.46 7.12
C GLU A 9 -0.17 -17.94 8.52
N ASN A 10 0.32 -17.26 9.57
CA ASN A 10 0.07 -17.61 10.97
C ASN A 10 -1.18 -16.93 11.58
N THR A 11 -1.87 -16.04 10.86
CA THR A 11 -3.03 -15.28 11.38
C THR A 11 -4.40 -15.79 10.91
N LEU A 12 -4.44 -16.83 10.08
CA LEU A 12 -5.67 -17.55 9.70
C LEU A 12 -6.14 -18.48 10.83
N SER A 13 -6.42 -17.91 12.01
CA SER A 13 -7.19 -18.60 13.06
C SER A 13 -8.68 -18.26 12.88
N GLN A 14 -9.52 -19.29 12.88
CA GLN A 14 -10.96 -19.25 12.57
C GLN A 14 -11.72 -18.13 13.31
N PRO A 15 -12.65 -17.41 12.64
CA PRO A 15 -13.57 -16.53 13.34
C PRO A 15 -14.60 -17.38 14.09
N THR A 16 -14.63 -17.29 15.41
CA THR A 16 -15.77 -17.72 16.23
C THR A 16 -16.87 -16.66 16.11
N ASP A 17 -18.01 -17.04 15.53
CA ASP A 17 -19.22 -16.23 15.47
C ASP A 17 -19.64 -15.75 16.86
N THR A 18 -19.92 -14.46 17.02
CA THR A 18 -20.77 -13.97 18.11
C THR A 18 -21.51 -12.68 17.72
N GLU A 19 -22.84 -12.84 17.65
CA GLU A 19 -23.95 -11.89 17.78
C GLU A 19 -23.81 -10.44 17.28
N GLN A 20 -24.60 -10.14 16.24
CA GLN A 20 -24.88 -8.79 15.73
C GLN A 20 -25.97 -8.09 16.54
N PHE A 21 -25.67 -6.91 17.09
CA PHE A 21 -26.70 -5.93 17.47
C PHE A 21 -27.08 -5.07 16.26
N PRO A 22 -28.38 -4.79 16.01
CA PRO A 22 -28.78 -3.93 14.91
C PRO A 22 -28.63 -2.47 15.32
N ARG A 23 -27.59 -1.79 14.85
CA ARG A 23 -27.53 -0.32 14.84
C ARG A 23 -27.97 0.19 13.46
N SER A 24 -28.98 1.05 13.49
CA SER A 24 -29.50 1.79 12.34
C SER A 24 -28.40 2.70 11.78
N TYR A 25 -27.91 2.39 10.58
CA TYR A 25 -27.02 3.25 9.81
C TYR A 25 -27.83 4.27 8.99
N ALA A 26 -27.27 5.47 8.82
CA ALA A 26 -27.82 6.49 7.92
C ALA A 26 -27.97 5.92 6.49
N GLN A 27 -29.09 6.21 5.83
CA GLN A 27 -29.56 5.56 4.61
C GLN A 27 -28.73 5.82 3.33
N ASP A 28 -27.64 6.59 3.40
CA ASP A 28 -26.92 7.08 2.21
C ASP A 28 -25.63 6.32 1.86
N THR A 29 -25.24 5.30 2.64
CA THR A 29 -24.09 4.47 2.32
C THR A 29 -24.47 3.31 1.40
N LYS A 30 -23.94 3.30 0.17
CA LYS A 30 -24.11 2.17 -0.78
C LYS A 30 -23.73 0.86 -0.08
N GLN A 31 -24.64 -0.12 -0.07
CA GLN A 31 -24.49 -1.40 0.65
C GLN A 31 -23.18 -2.16 0.33
N ALA A 32 -22.68 -2.05 -0.90
CA ALA A 32 -21.39 -2.63 -1.31
C ALA A 32 -20.18 -2.03 -0.58
N ALA A 33 -20.24 -0.74 -0.21
CA ALA A 33 -19.18 -0.05 0.49
C ALA A 33 -19.06 -0.52 1.96
N ILE A 34 -20.20 -0.81 2.59
CA ILE A 34 -20.27 -1.35 3.95
C ILE A 34 -19.69 -2.77 4.01
N ASN A 35 -19.94 -3.57 2.96
CA ASN A 35 -19.45 -4.95 2.88
C ASN A 35 -17.94 -5.08 2.63
N PHE A 36 -17.29 -4.02 2.12
CA PHE A 36 -15.85 -4.03 1.82
C PHE A 36 -14.99 -4.27 3.08
N ASP A 37 -15.44 -3.78 4.24
CA ASP A 37 -14.68 -3.85 5.48
C ASP A 37 -15.01 -5.07 6.35
N THR A 38 -16.04 -5.88 6.03
CA THR A 38 -16.60 -6.86 7.00
C THR A 38 -15.78 -8.15 7.15
N ASN A 39 -14.84 -8.43 6.23
CA ASN A 39 -13.95 -9.61 6.25
C ASN A 39 -12.55 -9.28 5.71
N THR A 40 -12.17 -8.02 5.78
CA THR A 40 -10.84 -7.59 5.38
C THR A 40 -9.88 -7.86 6.54
N THR A 41 -8.63 -8.20 6.27
CA THR A 41 -7.55 -8.24 7.25
C THR A 41 -6.47 -7.30 6.72
N GLN A 42 -5.85 -6.52 7.60
CA GLN A 42 -4.87 -5.52 7.22
C GLN A 42 -3.64 -5.47 8.16
N SER A 43 -2.45 -5.40 7.60
CA SER A 43 -1.22 -5.20 8.38
C SER A 43 -0.41 -4.09 7.74
N SER A 44 0.14 -3.17 8.53
CA SER A 44 0.92 -2.06 7.98
C SER A 44 2.26 -1.93 8.69
N PHE A 45 3.28 -1.64 7.89
CA PHE A 45 4.65 -1.38 8.35
C PHE A 45 5.00 0.07 8.00
N GLU A 46 5.47 0.83 8.99
CA GLU A 46 5.87 2.22 8.83
C GLU A 46 7.40 2.31 8.81
N PHE A 47 7.94 3.10 7.90
CA PHE A 47 9.38 3.32 7.78
C PHE A 47 9.80 4.56 8.57
N THR A 48 10.98 4.51 9.19
CA THR A 48 11.58 5.69 9.85
C THR A 48 12.09 6.70 8.82
N GLU A 49 12.64 6.19 7.73
CA GLU A 49 13.10 6.95 6.57
C GLU A 49 12.57 6.27 5.30
N SER A 50 12.39 7.03 4.22
CA SER A 50 11.88 6.45 2.97
C SER A 50 12.80 5.32 2.47
N PRO A 51 12.31 4.07 2.34
CA PRO A 51 13.14 2.95 1.93
C PRO A 51 13.44 2.99 0.43
N LYS A 52 14.53 2.31 0.05
CA LYS A 52 14.72 1.85 -1.33
C LYS A 52 13.77 0.68 -1.57
N VAL A 53 13.12 0.63 -2.73
CA VAL A 53 12.26 -0.49 -3.12
C VAL A 53 12.90 -1.16 -4.31
N ILE A 54 13.14 -2.48 -4.20
CA ILE A 54 13.77 -3.28 -5.25
C ILE A 54 12.86 -4.47 -5.56
N PHE A 55 12.45 -4.57 -6.82
CA PHE A 55 11.77 -5.76 -7.34
C PHE A 55 12.80 -6.85 -7.61
N VAL A 56 12.56 -8.03 -7.07
CA VAL A 56 13.45 -9.20 -7.17
C VAL A 56 12.72 -10.40 -7.76
N LYS A 57 13.48 -11.31 -8.37
CA LYS A 57 12.94 -12.54 -8.96
C LYS A 57 12.53 -13.57 -7.90
N ASN A 58 13.27 -13.60 -6.79
CA ASN A 58 13.07 -14.49 -5.65
C ASN A 58 13.65 -13.86 -4.37
N THR A 59 12.91 -13.95 -3.26
CA THR A 59 13.34 -13.51 -1.93
C THR A 59 14.59 -14.22 -1.37
N SER A 60 14.91 -15.42 -1.86
CA SER A 60 16.05 -16.22 -1.40
C SER A 60 17.39 -15.74 -1.97
N SER A 61 17.43 -15.31 -3.23
CA SER A 61 18.64 -14.80 -3.87
C SER A 61 18.73 -13.27 -3.85
N LEU A 62 17.59 -12.59 -3.68
CA LEU A 62 17.46 -11.14 -3.80
C LEU A 62 17.97 -10.59 -5.14
N GLU A 63 17.98 -11.43 -6.19
CA GLU A 63 18.40 -11.05 -7.52
C GLU A 63 17.42 -10.01 -8.09
N PRO A 64 17.88 -8.79 -8.43
CA PRO A 64 17.01 -7.76 -8.99
C PRO A 64 16.39 -8.15 -10.33
N ALA A 65 15.19 -7.66 -10.57
CA ALA A 65 14.54 -7.65 -11.87
C ALA A 65 14.40 -6.18 -12.31
N ASP A 66 15.32 -5.70 -13.15
CA ASP A 66 15.37 -4.29 -13.52
C ASP A 66 14.26 -3.95 -14.53
N PHE A 67 13.82 -4.93 -15.31
CA PHE A 67 12.74 -4.81 -16.29
C PHE A 67 11.60 -5.80 -16.02
N TYR A 68 10.41 -5.47 -16.51
CA TYR A 68 9.23 -6.35 -16.43
C TYR A 68 9.51 -7.75 -17.01
N ASP A 69 10.22 -7.81 -18.14
CA ASP A 69 10.51 -9.06 -18.81
C ASP A 69 11.47 -9.97 -18.04
N ASP A 70 12.26 -9.41 -17.11
CA ASP A 70 13.15 -10.16 -16.21
C ASP A 70 12.37 -10.93 -15.13
N LEU A 71 11.12 -10.54 -14.87
CA LEU A 71 10.29 -11.20 -13.86
C LEU A 71 9.94 -12.62 -14.30
N PRO A 72 10.02 -13.61 -13.39
CA PRO A 72 9.49 -14.93 -13.67
C PRO A 72 7.96 -14.88 -13.79
N GLY A 73 7.41 -15.67 -14.71
CA GLY A 73 5.96 -15.83 -14.86
C GLY A 73 5.36 -16.79 -13.83
N VAL A 74 4.04 -16.78 -13.70
CA VAL A 74 3.28 -17.84 -13.01
C VAL A 74 2.98 -18.95 -14.02
N ASN A 75 3.41 -20.17 -13.73
CA ASN A 75 3.12 -21.33 -14.58
C ASN A 75 1.64 -21.72 -14.42
N LEU A 76 0.94 -21.82 -15.54
CA LEU A 76 -0.46 -22.25 -15.60
C LEU A 76 -0.57 -23.63 -16.22
N THR A 77 -1.51 -24.45 -15.76
CA THR A 77 -1.93 -25.63 -16.51
C THR A 77 -2.69 -25.23 -17.78
N ASN A 78 -2.93 -26.19 -18.68
CA ASN A 78 -3.71 -25.92 -19.88
C ASN A 78 -5.13 -25.45 -19.54
N GLU A 79 -5.75 -26.07 -18.54
CA GLU A 79 -7.10 -25.73 -18.08
C GLU A 79 -7.15 -24.33 -17.44
N GLU A 80 -6.12 -23.95 -16.69
CA GLU A 80 -5.99 -22.62 -16.11
C GLU A 80 -5.80 -21.56 -17.20
N GLU A 81 -4.97 -21.85 -18.21
CA GLU A 81 -4.75 -20.96 -19.34
C GLU A 81 -6.02 -20.78 -20.20
N GLU A 82 -6.79 -21.85 -20.43
CA GLU A 82 -8.09 -21.77 -21.10
C GLU A 82 -9.09 -20.90 -20.32
N ALA A 83 -9.13 -21.04 -18.99
CA ALA A 83 -9.98 -20.23 -18.13
C ALA A 83 -9.58 -18.74 -18.18
N ARG A 84 -8.28 -18.45 -18.18
CA ARG A 84 -7.75 -17.09 -18.34
C ARG A 84 -8.14 -16.49 -19.70
N LEU A 85 -7.95 -17.24 -20.79
CA LEU A 85 -8.33 -16.81 -22.14
C LEU A 85 -9.85 -16.63 -22.32
N ALA A 86 -10.67 -17.36 -21.56
CA ALA A 86 -12.11 -17.13 -21.52
C ALA A 86 -12.45 -15.74 -20.94
N VAL A 87 -11.70 -15.27 -19.93
CA VAL A 87 -11.84 -13.91 -19.38
C VAL A 87 -11.49 -12.86 -20.43
N VAL A 88 -10.41 -13.05 -21.20
CA VAL A 88 -10.02 -12.13 -22.28
C VAL A 88 -11.16 -12.00 -23.29
N ARG A 89 -11.69 -13.12 -23.79
CA ARG A 89 -12.81 -13.13 -24.74
C ARG A 89 -14.06 -12.44 -24.17
N GLU A 90 -14.36 -12.65 -22.89
CA GLU A 90 -15.47 -11.97 -22.21
C GLU A 90 -15.26 -10.44 -22.18
N GLN A 91 -14.05 -9.97 -21.85
CA GLN A 91 -13.75 -8.54 -21.78
C GLN A 91 -13.72 -7.88 -23.15
N GLU A 92 -13.12 -8.51 -24.16
CA GLU A 92 -13.11 -8.01 -25.55
C GLU A 92 -14.52 -7.88 -26.11
N SER A 93 -15.43 -8.79 -25.76
CA SER A 93 -16.84 -8.71 -26.18
C SER A 93 -17.58 -7.50 -25.61
N LYS A 94 -17.16 -7.02 -24.43
CA LYS A 94 -17.75 -5.84 -23.76
C LYS A 94 -17.04 -4.54 -24.16
N ASN A 95 -15.74 -4.61 -24.42
CA ASN A 95 -14.90 -3.49 -24.79
C ASN A 95 -13.94 -3.91 -25.91
N PRO A 96 -14.20 -3.52 -27.17
CA PRO A 96 -13.31 -3.82 -28.29
C PRO A 96 -11.91 -3.19 -28.19
N ARG A 97 -11.70 -2.25 -27.27
CA ARG A 97 -10.39 -1.65 -26.96
C ARG A 97 -9.77 -2.22 -25.69
N PHE A 98 -10.25 -3.38 -25.21
CA PHE A 98 -9.67 -4.05 -24.07
C PHE A 98 -8.19 -4.35 -24.31
N TYR A 99 -7.37 -4.04 -23.32
CA TYR A 99 -5.95 -4.32 -23.30
C TYR A 99 -5.66 -5.23 -22.11
N ASP A 100 -5.07 -6.40 -22.36
CA ASP A 100 -4.71 -7.36 -21.33
C ASP A 100 -3.36 -6.97 -20.71
N GLY A 101 -3.39 -5.93 -19.87
CA GLY A 101 -2.21 -5.21 -19.40
C GLY A 101 -1.11 -6.05 -18.73
N GLU A 102 0.10 -5.52 -18.75
CA GLU A 102 1.33 -6.16 -18.26
C GLU A 102 1.49 -5.93 -16.75
N GLN A 103 0.74 -6.71 -15.97
CA GLN A 103 0.66 -6.56 -14.53
C GLN A 103 1.71 -7.41 -13.81
N MET A 104 1.89 -7.13 -12.52
CA MET A 104 2.70 -7.97 -11.64
C MET A 104 1.93 -8.32 -10.37
N VAL A 105 2.28 -9.47 -9.80
CA VAL A 105 1.81 -9.88 -8.47
C VAL A 105 2.99 -10.10 -7.55
N ILE A 106 2.84 -9.66 -6.31
CA ILE A 106 3.82 -9.84 -5.25
C ILE A 106 3.55 -11.18 -4.57
N THR A 107 4.61 -11.97 -4.43
CA THR A 107 4.59 -13.30 -3.79
C THR A 107 5.47 -13.37 -2.54
N GLY A 108 6.35 -12.39 -2.33
CA GLY A 108 7.23 -12.33 -1.17
C GLY A 108 7.64 -10.88 -0.86
N VAL A 109 7.83 -10.55 0.41
CA VAL A 109 8.35 -9.24 0.83
C VAL A 109 9.37 -9.41 1.94
N THR A 110 10.54 -8.80 1.76
CA THR A 110 11.63 -8.81 2.74
C THR A 110 12.13 -7.39 2.97
N TYR A 111 12.24 -6.98 4.24
CA TYR A 111 12.83 -5.69 4.60
C TYR A 111 14.18 -5.87 5.29
N ASP A 112 15.20 -5.20 4.74
CA ASP A 112 16.51 -5.03 5.35
C ASP A 112 16.60 -3.64 5.99
N GLU A 113 16.42 -3.60 7.30
CA GLU A 113 16.47 -2.38 8.10
C GLU A 113 17.85 -1.71 8.07
N SER A 114 18.94 -2.49 7.98
CA SER A 114 20.30 -1.96 8.00
C SER A 114 20.65 -1.22 6.71
N ALA A 115 20.16 -1.72 5.58
CA ALA A 115 20.30 -1.10 4.27
C ALA A 115 19.13 -0.16 3.91
N ASN A 116 18.13 -0.03 4.78
CA ASN A 116 16.85 0.64 4.52
C ASN A 116 16.27 0.28 3.14
N THR A 117 16.19 -1.04 2.87
CA THR A 117 15.80 -1.56 1.55
C THR A 117 14.70 -2.60 1.68
N LEU A 118 13.61 -2.39 0.95
CA LEU A 118 12.48 -3.30 0.82
C LEU A 118 12.59 -4.07 -0.50
N TYR A 119 12.75 -5.38 -0.39
CA TYR A 119 12.74 -6.30 -1.52
C TYR A 119 11.34 -6.88 -1.72
N LEU A 120 10.81 -6.74 -2.93
CA LEU A 120 9.53 -7.30 -3.35
C LEU A 120 9.77 -8.42 -4.36
N GLU A 121 9.49 -9.66 -3.98
CA GLU A 121 9.44 -10.75 -4.96
C GLU A 121 8.18 -10.60 -5.80
N ALA A 122 8.37 -10.39 -7.10
CA ALA A 122 7.30 -10.19 -8.06
C ALA A 122 7.28 -11.28 -9.14
N LYS A 123 6.08 -11.61 -9.63
CA LYS A 123 5.85 -12.43 -10.81
C LYS A 123 5.12 -11.62 -11.87
N LYS A 124 5.52 -11.75 -13.13
CA LYS A 124 4.77 -11.15 -14.24
C LYS A 124 3.52 -11.95 -14.55
N VAL A 125 2.40 -11.25 -14.71
CA VAL A 125 1.09 -11.83 -15.05
C VAL A 125 0.29 -10.87 -15.94
N PRO A 126 -0.53 -11.36 -16.86
CA PRO A 126 -1.47 -10.48 -17.57
C PRO A 126 -2.61 -10.03 -16.65
N TYR A 127 -3.25 -8.90 -16.95
CA TYR A 127 -4.43 -8.41 -16.21
C TYR A 127 -5.55 -9.47 -16.10
N SER A 128 -5.77 -10.26 -17.15
CA SER A 128 -6.74 -11.34 -17.22
C SER A 128 -6.48 -12.44 -16.17
N PHE A 129 -5.22 -12.70 -15.80
CA PHE A 129 -4.89 -13.61 -14.70
C PHE A 129 -5.44 -13.06 -13.38
N ILE A 130 -5.22 -11.78 -13.11
CA ILE A 130 -5.72 -11.11 -11.90
C ILE A 130 -7.26 -11.15 -11.85
N VAL A 131 -7.92 -10.90 -12.99
CA VAL A 131 -9.39 -10.95 -13.09
C VAL A 131 -9.91 -12.37 -12.90
N ALA A 132 -9.29 -13.37 -13.55
CA ALA A 132 -9.65 -14.77 -13.42
C ALA A 132 -9.52 -15.24 -11.97
N LEU A 133 -8.41 -14.90 -11.30
CA LEU A 133 -8.17 -15.21 -9.90
C LEU A 133 -9.22 -14.52 -9.02
N SER A 134 -9.35 -13.20 -9.10
CA SER A 134 -10.27 -12.39 -8.27
C SER A 134 -11.72 -12.89 -8.36
N ASN A 135 -12.14 -13.32 -9.56
CA ASN A 135 -13.51 -13.79 -9.82
C ASN A 135 -13.67 -15.31 -9.71
N LYS A 136 -12.68 -16.03 -9.19
CA LYS A 136 -12.68 -17.49 -9.01
C LYS A 136 -13.07 -18.25 -10.29
N LYS A 137 -12.45 -17.87 -11.42
CA LYS A 137 -12.72 -18.45 -12.75
C LYS A 137 -11.79 -19.61 -13.13
N PHE A 138 -10.66 -19.78 -12.45
CA PHE A 138 -9.82 -20.96 -12.60
C PHE A 138 -10.52 -22.24 -12.09
N PRO A 139 -10.08 -23.44 -12.53
CA PRO A 139 -10.61 -24.72 -12.04
C PRO A 139 -10.69 -24.77 -10.52
N VAL A 140 -11.75 -25.38 -9.98
CA VAL A 140 -12.06 -25.34 -8.53
C VAL A 140 -10.93 -25.91 -7.67
N ASP A 141 -10.18 -26.86 -8.20
CA ASP A 141 -9.03 -27.54 -7.60
C ASP A 141 -7.67 -26.90 -7.94
N SER A 142 -7.65 -25.77 -8.64
CA SER A 142 -6.44 -25.02 -8.97
C SER A 142 -5.63 -24.68 -7.73
N THR A 143 -4.32 -24.95 -7.79
CA THR A 143 -3.38 -24.62 -6.71
C THR A 143 -3.17 -23.11 -6.59
N LEU A 144 -3.51 -22.32 -7.62
CA LEU A 144 -3.39 -20.86 -7.61
C LEU A 144 -4.22 -20.22 -6.48
N TYR A 145 -5.34 -20.83 -6.08
CA TYR A 145 -6.17 -20.34 -4.97
C TYR A 145 -5.53 -20.54 -3.59
N GLN A 146 -4.51 -21.39 -3.49
CA GLN A 146 -3.77 -21.66 -2.26
C GLN A 146 -2.55 -20.75 -2.13
N LEU A 147 -2.12 -20.12 -3.22
CA LEU A 147 -0.97 -19.22 -3.25
C LEU A 147 -1.33 -17.83 -2.74
N ASN A 148 -0.37 -17.18 -2.08
CA ASN A 148 -0.51 -15.81 -1.61
C ASN A 148 -0.04 -14.85 -2.70
N PHE A 149 -0.98 -14.44 -3.56
CA PHE A 149 -0.77 -13.36 -4.51
C PHE A 149 -1.29 -12.04 -3.96
N PHE A 150 -0.54 -10.97 -4.20
CA PHE A 150 -0.97 -9.62 -3.92
C PHE A 150 -0.78 -8.73 -5.15
N LYS A 151 -1.81 -7.96 -5.51
CA LYS A 151 -1.61 -6.81 -6.40
C LYS A 151 -0.77 -5.77 -5.66
N THR A 152 -0.03 -4.92 -6.37
CA THR A 152 0.72 -3.84 -5.72
C THR A 152 0.31 -2.48 -6.26
N GLY A 153 0.10 -1.53 -5.34
CA GLY A 153 -0.32 -0.17 -5.64
C GLY A 153 0.32 0.83 -4.71
N VAL A 154 0.01 2.11 -4.92
CA VAL A 154 0.46 3.22 -4.07
C VAL A 154 -0.70 4.18 -3.82
N LEU A 155 -0.78 4.65 -2.58
CA LEU A 155 -1.63 5.75 -2.15
C LEU A 155 -0.73 6.97 -1.94
N ALA A 156 -1.04 8.06 -2.64
CA ALA A 156 -0.27 9.29 -2.70
C ALA A 156 -1.02 10.45 -2.02
N PRO A 157 -1.09 10.49 -0.68
CA PRO A 157 -1.76 11.58 0.03
C PRO A 157 -1.00 12.90 -0.14
N LEU A 158 -1.73 14.01 -0.27
CA LEU A 158 -1.16 15.35 -0.19
C LEU A 158 -1.22 15.88 1.23
N ILE A 159 -0.13 16.47 1.72
CA ILE A 159 -0.05 17.20 2.98
C ILE A 159 0.02 18.69 2.68
N THR A 160 -1.00 19.43 3.07
CA THR A 160 -1.07 20.89 2.85
C THR A 160 -0.25 21.65 3.89
N ARG A 161 0.14 22.89 3.58
CA ARG A 161 0.97 23.74 4.47
C ARG A 161 0.39 23.93 5.88
N ASN A 162 -0.93 23.80 6.02
CA ASN A 162 -1.63 23.92 7.30
C ASN A 162 -1.90 22.57 7.98
N GLY A 163 -1.20 21.50 7.59
CA GLY A 163 -1.24 20.22 8.28
C GLY A 163 -2.51 19.42 8.06
N PHE A 164 -3.08 19.45 6.85
CA PHE A 164 -4.23 18.62 6.47
C PHE A 164 -3.92 17.74 5.27
N SER A 165 -4.53 16.57 5.24
CA SER A 165 -4.69 15.75 4.04
C SER A 165 -6.16 15.66 3.61
N MET A 166 -6.43 15.16 2.41
CA MET A 166 -7.77 15.13 1.83
C MET A 166 -8.09 13.75 1.26
N LEU A 167 -9.23 13.20 1.68
CA LEU A 167 -9.84 12.02 1.11
C LEU A 167 -10.81 12.41 0.00
N LEU A 168 -10.82 11.62 -1.08
CA LEU A 168 -11.71 11.76 -2.22
C LEU A 168 -12.69 10.58 -2.25
N GLN A 169 -13.98 10.84 -2.46
CA GLN A 169 -14.96 9.76 -2.63
C GLN A 169 -14.97 9.26 -4.08
N ARG A 170 -14.65 7.98 -4.26
CA ARG A 170 -14.70 7.26 -5.56
C ARG A 170 -16.13 7.12 -6.06
N ALA A 171 -16.37 7.38 -7.34
CA ALA A 171 -17.70 7.31 -7.96
C ALA A 171 -18.28 5.89 -7.99
N ALA A 172 -17.46 4.89 -8.34
CA ALA A 172 -17.89 3.51 -8.55
C ALA A 172 -18.49 2.88 -7.28
N LEU A 173 -17.84 3.06 -6.12
CA LEU A 173 -18.21 2.38 -4.88
C LEU A 173 -18.65 3.33 -3.75
N GLY A 174 -18.43 4.64 -3.88
CA GLY A 174 -18.69 5.59 -2.79
C GLY A 174 -17.72 5.47 -1.60
N LEU A 175 -16.60 4.77 -1.80
CA LEU A 175 -15.52 4.63 -0.82
C LEU A 175 -14.63 5.88 -0.84
N TYR A 176 -14.14 6.27 0.33
CA TYR A 176 -13.15 7.33 0.46
C TYR A 176 -11.75 6.74 0.41
N SER A 177 -10.87 7.40 -0.33
CA SER A 177 -9.45 7.02 -0.41
C SER A 177 -8.61 8.27 -0.74
N PHE A 178 -7.30 8.07 -0.82
CA PHE A 178 -6.38 9.07 -1.35
C PHE A 178 -6.19 8.85 -2.86
N PRO A 179 -5.66 9.83 -3.60
CA PRO A 179 -5.15 9.59 -4.95
C PRO A 179 -4.21 8.39 -4.96
N GLY A 180 -4.30 7.54 -5.98
CA GLY A 180 -3.48 6.34 -6.03
C GLY A 180 -3.99 5.28 -6.99
N GLY A 181 -3.06 4.45 -7.43
CA GLY A 181 -3.32 3.39 -8.40
C GLY A 181 -2.36 2.23 -8.27
N PHE A 182 -2.48 1.29 -9.22
CA PHE A 182 -1.65 0.09 -9.25
C PHE A 182 -0.33 0.36 -9.96
N LEU A 183 0.73 -0.30 -9.49
CA LEU A 183 2.03 -0.22 -10.15
C LEU A 183 1.99 -1.06 -11.43
N GLU A 184 2.32 -0.43 -12.55
CA GLU A 184 2.47 -1.08 -13.84
C GLU A 184 3.68 -0.48 -14.56
N ALA A 185 4.42 -1.33 -15.27
CA ALA A 185 5.63 -0.94 -15.99
C ALA A 185 5.25 -0.23 -17.30
N HIS A 186 4.85 1.04 -17.19
CA HIS A 186 4.28 1.82 -18.30
C HIS A 186 5.32 2.56 -19.16
N ASP A 187 6.57 2.68 -18.72
CA ASP A 187 7.60 3.34 -19.52
C ASP A 187 7.96 2.47 -20.74
N ALA A 188 8.46 3.11 -21.81
CA ALA A 188 8.82 2.40 -23.03
C ALA A 188 9.85 1.28 -22.80
N GLU A 189 10.65 1.41 -21.73
CA GLU A 189 11.66 0.45 -21.32
C GLU A 189 11.12 -0.60 -20.32
N LYS A 190 9.91 -0.42 -19.79
CA LYS A 190 9.25 -1.30 -18.80
C LYS A 190 10.10 -1.54 -17.56
N ARG A 191 10.71 -0.48 -17.02
CA ARG A 191 11.59 -0.55 -15.86
C ARG A 191 10.82 -0.71 -14.56
N LEU A 192 11.41 -1.51 -13.68
CA LEU A 192 10.96 -1.72 -12.30
C LEU A 192 11.92 -1.10 -11.29
N ASN A 193 13.24 -1.24 -11.54
CA ASN A 193 14.31 -0.69 -10.72
C ASN A 193 15.11 0.34 -11.52
N PHE A 194 15.44 1.47 -10.89
CA PHE A 194 16.19 2.56 -11.52
C PHE A 194 17.54 2.75 -10.84
N HIS A 195 18.59 2.95 -11.64
CA HIS A 195 19.96 3.08 -11.13
C HIS A 195 20.26 4.43 -10.48
N ASP A 196 19.41 5.44 -10.70
CA ASP A 196 19.53 6.79 -10.13
C ASP A 196 18.86 6.93 -8.73
N GLY A 197 18.30 5.84 -8.20
CA GLY A 197 17.61 5.81 -6.93
C GLY A 197 16.13 6.25 -7.00
N SER A 198 15.57 6.50 -8.19
CA SER A 198 14.12 6.50 -8.38
C SER A 198 13.56 5.07 -8.24
N ASN A 199 12.26 4.94 -7.99
CA ASN A 199 11.60 3.65 -7.93
C ASN A 199 10.19 3.77 -8.52
N LEU A 200 9.67 2.65 -9.03
CA LEU A 200 8.36 2.62 -9.67
C LEU A 200 7.24 3.16 -8.76
N VAL A 201 7.33 2.91 -7.45
CA VAL A 201 6.36 3.40 -6.46
C VAL A 201 6.23 4.93 -6.49
N VAL A 202 7.36 5.65 -6.52
CA VAL A 202 7.41 7.12 -6.52
C VAL A 202 6.95 7.69 -7.86
N GLU A 203 7.31 7.06 -8.97
CA GLU A 203 6.87 7.46 -10.31
C GLU A 203 5.36 7.26 -10.48
N THR A 204 4.83 6.12 -10.03
CA THR A 204 3.38 5.86 -9.99
C THR A 204 2.68 6.89 -9.10
N ALA A 205 3.15 7.12 -7.85
CA ALA A 205 2.54 8.11 -6.95
C ALA A 205 2.49 9.52 -7.56
N THR A 206 3.57 9.93 -8.24
CA THR A 206 3.65 11.23 -8.93
C THR A 206 2.67 11.31 -10.08
N SER A 207 2.54 10.22 -10.85
CA SER A 207 1.62 10.15 -11.99
C SER A 207 0.18 10.19 -11.52
N GLU A 208 -0.19 9.39 -10.53
CA GLU A 208 -1.55 9.38 -9.94
C GLU A 208 -1.94 10.75 -9.40
N LEU A 209 -1.03 11.46 -8.72
CA LEU A 209 -1.32 12.83 -8.28
C LEU A 209 -1.61 13.79 -9.43
N LYS A 210 -0.86 13.69 -10.53
CA LYS A 210 -1.06 14.52 -11.72
C LYS A 210 -2.37 14.15 -12.43
N GLU A 211 -2.63 12.87 -12.61
CA GLU A 211 -3.76 12.38 -13.38
C GLU A 211 -5.08 12.50 -12.61
N GLU A 212 -5.07 12.37 -11.28
CA GLU A 212 -6.28 12.43 -10.46
C GLU A 212 -6.62 13.82 -9.93
N LEU A 213 -5.65 14.72 -9.70
CA LEU A 213 -5.92 15.95 -8.94
C LEU A 213 -5.13 17.20 -9.34
N VAL A 214 -3.80 17.11 -9.42
CA VAL A 214 -2.92 18.29 -9.49
C VAL A 214 -2.69 18.74 -10.93
N GLY A 215 -2.74 17.83 -11.90
CA GLY A 215 -2.50 18.13 -13.31
C GLY A 215 -3.69 18.81 -13.99
N ILE A 216 -3.41 19.43 -15.12
CA ILE A 216 -4.42 19.92 -16.06
C ILE A 216 -4.39 19.03 -17.28
N LYS A 217 -5.51 18.36 -17.56
CA LYS A 217 -5.68 17.45 -18.69
C LYS A 217 -5.17 18.06 -19.99
N ASP A 218 -4.50 17.23 -20.78
CA ASP A 218 -3.91 17.58 -22.09
C ASP A 218 -2.79 18.65 -22.01
N THR A 219 -2.19 18.85 -20.83
CA THR A 219 -1.06 19.76 -20.63
C THR A 219 -0.05 19.21 -19.60
N ASP A 220 1.18 19.73 -19.62
CA ASP A 220 2.19 19.44 -18.58
C ASP A 220 2.10 20.38 -17.36
N LYS A 221 1.04 21.19 -17.27
CA LYS A 221 0.91 22.21 -16.21
C LYS A 221 0.28 21.62 -14.95
N LEU A 222 0.80 22.04 -13.81
CA LEU A 222 0.28 21.74 -12.49
C LEU A 222 -0.55 22.91 -11.94
N ARG A 223 -1.58 22.60 -11.15
CA ARG A 223 -2.42 23.57 -10.42
C ARG A 223 -1.72 24.15 -9.20
N PHE A 224 -0.74 23.43 -8.66
CA PHE A 224 0.19 23.82 -7.60
C PHE A 224 1.39 22.87 -7.60
N GLU A 225 2.52 23.33 -7.05
CA GLU A 225 3.71 22.51 -6.87
C GLU A 225 3.56 21.57 -5.66
N PHE A 226 4.23 20.42 -5.71
CA PHE A 226 4.29 19.47 -4.61
C PHE A 226 5.68 18.81 -4.55
N SER A 227 6.08 18.36 -3.35
CA SER A 227 7.36 17.69 -3.14
C SER A 227 7.39 16.32 -3.83
N LYS A 228 8.59 15.79 -4.07
CA LYS A 228 8.77 14.38 -4.45
C LYS A 228 8.08 13.46 -3.41
N PRO A 229 7.36 12.41 -3.84
CA PRO A 229 6.78 11.42 -2.93
C PRO A 229 7.84 10.76 -2.04
N GLN A 230 7.47 10.53 -0.77
CA GLN A 230 8.29 9.82 0.21
C GLN A 230 7.54 8.61 0.71
N ILE A 231 8.13 7.42 0.65
CA ILE A 231 7.46 6.19 1.09
C ILE A 231 7.50 6.12 2.62
N THR A 232 6.37 6.29 3.29
CA THR A 232 6.29 6.31 4.77
C THR A 232 5.74 5.03 5.35
N ALA A 233 5.00 4.25 4.57
CA ALA A 233 4.48 2.96 5.00
C ALA A 233 4.20 2.02 3.82
N ILE A 234 3.96 0.76 4.16
CA ILE A 234 3.42 -0.28 3.28
C ILE A 234 2.31 -1.01 4.02
N SER A 235 1.19 -1.26 3.35
CA SER A 235 0.01 -1.91 3.90
C SER A 235 -0.33 -3.17 3.10
N PHE A 236 -0.57 -4.27 3.78
CA PHE A 236 -1.01 -5.54 3.23
C PHE A 236 -2.47 -5.73 3.59
N ARG A 237 -3.34 -5.90 2.59
CA ARG A 237 -4.78 -6.02 2.75
C ARG A 237 -5.29 -7.25 1.99
N LYS A 238 -6.12 -8.07 2.63
CA LYS A 238 -6.81 -9.19 1.96
C LYS A 238 -8.22 -9.29 2.50
N THR A 239 -9.19 -9.40 1.61
CA THR A 239 -10.60 -9.63 1.97
C THR A 239 -10.87 -11.12 1.84
N GLY A 240 -11.40 -11.77 2.87
CA GLY A 240 -11.49 -13.24 2.94
C GLY A 240 -12.20 -13.93 1.78
N THR A 241 -13.10 -13.22 1.07
CA THR A 241 -13.78 -13.74 -0.13
C THR A 241 -12.93 -13.66 -1.40
N ASN A 242 -11.89 -12.84 -1.41
CA ASN A 242 -11.04 -12.55 -2.56
C ASN A 242 -9.71 -13.34 -2.45
N PRO A 243 -9.40 -14.23 -3.42
CA PRO A 243 -8.17 -15.00 -3.38
C PRO A 243 -6.89 -14.16 -3.52
N ILE A 244 -6.98 -12.97 -4.15
CA ILE A 244 -5.85 -12.06 -4.30
C ILE A 244 -5.93 -10.88 -3.32
N GLY A 245 -4.83 -10.62 -2.63
CA GLY A 245 -4.67 -9.47 -1.74
C GLY A 245 -4.20 -8.22 -2.47
N THR A 246 -3.90 -7.17 -1.70
CA THR A 246 -3.32 -5.93 -2.16
C THR A 246 -2.21 -5.48 -1.22
N VAL A 247 -1.09 -5.05 -1.78
CA VAL A 247 0.02 -4.39 -1.11
C VAL A 247 0.04 -2.94 -1.57
N GLU A 248 -0.28 -2.02 -0.67
CA GLU A 248 -0.39 -0.59 -0.94
C GLU A 248 0.74 0.16 -0.23
N PHE A 249 1.60 0.83 -1.00
CA PHE A 249 2.54 1.81 -0.47
C PHE A 249 1.79 3.07 -0.04
N VAL A 250 2.28 3.74 1.00
CA VAL A 250 1.84 5.08 1.39
C VAL A 250 2.98 6.04 1.08
N ALA A 251 2.76 6.93 0.12
CA ALA A 251 3.77 7.82 -0.43
C ALA A 251 3.34 9.30 -0.39
N PRO A 252 3.30 9.95 0.79
CA PRO A 252 2.93 11.36 0.91
C PRO A 252 3.78 12.32 0.10
N CYS A 253 3.15 13.42 -0.30
CA CYS A 253 3.78 14.61 -0.87
C CYS A 253 3.33 15.86 -0.12
N TYR A 254 4.24 16.79 0.15
CA TYR A 254 3.89 18.10 0.65
C TYR A 254 3.41 18.98 -0.50
N ALA A 255 2.18 19.45 -0.41
CA ALA A 255 1.56 20.36 -1.38
C ALA A 255 1.83 21.81 -0.97
N ASP A 256 2.25 22.63 -1.93
CA ASP A 256 2.55 24.04 -1.69
C ASP A 256 1.27 24.92 -1.65
N CYS A 257 0.26 24.47 -0.89
CA CYS A 257 -1.01 25.15 -0.78
C CYS A 257 -1.69 24.96 0.59
N HIS A 258 -2.69 25.78 0.86
CA HIS A 258 -3.59 25.65 2.00
C HIS A 258 -4.75 24.67 1.67
N SER A 259 -5.28 23.96 2.66
CA SER A 259 -6.38 23.00 2.48
C SER A 259 -7.64 23.58 1.82
N SER A 260 -7.92 24.87 1.98
CA SER A 260 -9.02 25.55 1.27
C SER A 260 -8.80 25.63 -0.23
N TYR A 261 -7.57 25.88 -0.68
CA TYR A 261 -7.23 25.87 -2.11
C TYR A 261 -7.24 24.45 -2.67
N LEU A 262 -6.74 23.47 -1.91
CA LEU A 262 -6.80 22.06 -2.32
C LEU A 262 -8.24 21.59 -2.58
N GLN A 263 -9.18 21.95 -1.69
CA GLN A 263 -10.60 21.68 -1.88
C GLN A 263 -11.16 22.37 -3.13
N GLN A 264 -10.79 23.63 -3.38
CA GLN A 264 -11.19 24.33 -4.60
C GLN A 264 -10.66 23.63 -5.86
N VAL A 265 -9.41 23.16 -5.83
CA VAL A 265 -8.81 22.40 -6.94
C VAL A 265 -9.61 21.12 -7.19
N PHE A 266 -9.97 20.38 -6.14
CA PHE A 266 -10.81 19.18 -6.28
C PHE A 266 -12.22 19.48 -6.78
N LEU A 267 -12.89 20.51 -6.29
CA LEU A 267 -14.24 20.88 -6.74
C LEU A 267 -14.25 21.40 -8.18
N THR A 268 -13.10 21.88 -8.67
CA THR A 268 -12.89 22.34 -10.05
C THR A 268 -11.84 21.47 -10.75
N ASN A 269 -11.88 20.16 -10.48
CA ASN A 269 -10.84 19.23 -10.92
C ASN A 269 -10.71 19.24 -12.44
N GLN A 270 -9.50 19.54 -12.91
CA GLN A 270 -9.13 19.60 -14.33
C GLN A 270 -8.23 18.44 -14.73
N ALA A 271 -7.94 17.52 -13.81
CA ALA A 271 -7.08 16.38 -14.04
C ALA A 271 -7.77 15.36 -14.97
N LYS A 272 -6.96 14.51 -15.59
CA LYS A 272 -7.37 13.52 -16.59
C LYS A 272 -8.46 12.58 -16.04
N ASP A 273 -8.30 12.16 -14.79
CA ASP A 273 -9.10 11.14 -14.12
C ASP A 273 -10.04 11.74 -13.06
N ALA A 274 -10.34 13.04 -13.19
CA ALA A 274 -11.35 13.73 -12.38
C ALA A 274 -12.72 13.02 -12.35
N HIS A 275 -13.04 12.28 -13.41
CA HIS A 275 -14.28 11.54 -13.58
C HIS A 275 -14.40 10.29 -12.68
N GLU A 276 -13.30 9.82 -12.10
CA GLU A 276 -13.31 8.69 -11.16
C GLU A 276 -13.84 9.06 -9.77
N HIS A 277 -13.92 10.36 -9.48
CA HIS A 277 -14.31 10.90 -8.19
C HIS A 277 -15.67 11.59 -8.25
N THR A 278 -16.38 11.56 -7.13
CA THR A 278 -17.55 12.42 -6.91
C THR A 278 -17.10 13.80 -6.43
N ALA A 279 -18.02 14.74 -6.26
CA ALA A 279 -17.70 16.03 -5.62
C ALA A 279 -17.56 15.95 -4.08
N LYS A 280 -17.66 14.76 -3.46
CA LYS A 280 -17.52 14.60 -2.00
C LYS A 280 -16.06 14.33 -1.62
N HIS A 281 -15.61 15.04 -0.60
CA HIS A 281 -14.29 14.90 0.01
C HIS A 281 -14.36 15.05 1.53
N ALA A 282 -13.30 14.66 2.22
CA ALA A 282 -13.13 14.91 3.64
C ALA A 282 -11.71 15.38 3.93
N LEU A 283 -11.56 16.34 4.84
CA LEU A 283 -10.26 16.77 5.32
C LEU A 283 -9.89 15.97 6.57
N ILE A 284 -8.62 15.58 6.65
CA ILE A 284 -8.02 14.93 7.82
C ILE A 284 -6.99 15.89 8.41
N PRO A 285 -7.20 16.40 9.64
CA PRO A 285 -6.14 17.12 10.35
C PRO A 285 -5.02 16.16 10.74
N LEU A 286 -3.77 16.58 10.53
CA LEU A 286 -2.58 15.78 10.87
C LEU A 286 -1.93 16.24 12.18
N ASP A 287 -2.20 17.46 12.64
CA ASP A 287 -1.86 17.91 13.99
C ASP A 287 -2.90 17.38 14.99
N SER A 288 -2.76 16.12 15.38
CA SER A 288 -3.50 15.55 16.50
C SER A 288 -2.51 15.13 17.58
N GLN A 289 -2.21 16.05 18.50
CA GLN A 289 -1.47 15.75 19.73
C GLN A 289 -2.16 14.64 20.57
N GLU A 290 -3.39 14.28 20.21
CA GLU A 290 -4.17 13.16 20.71
C GLU A 290 -4.61 12.28 19.52
N ARG A 291 -3.70 11.46 18.99
CA ARG A 291 -3.97 10.48 17.91
C ARG A 291 -5.21 9.60 18.20
N ASP A 292 -5.54 9.40 19.46
CA ASP A 292 -6.75 8.69 19.91
C ASP A 292 -8.03 9.44 19.55
N ILE A 293 -8.03 10.79 19.59
CA ILE A 293 -9.15 11.60 19.10
C ILE A 293 -9.30 11.40 17.59
N LEU A 294 -8.21 11.48 16.83
CA LEU A 294 -8.27 11.23 15.38
C LEU A 294 -8.79 9.83 15.07
N LEU A 295 -8.34 8.82 15.82
CA LEU A 295 -8.84 7.45 15.70
C LEU A 295 -10.32 7.35 16.07
N GLU A 296 -10.75 7.95 17.17
CA GLU A 296 -12.15 7.97 17.60
C GLU A 296 -13.03 8.65 16.54
N GLU A 297 -12.57 9.78 15.98
CA GLU A 297 -13.24 10.50 14.90
C GLU A 297 -13.35 9.66 13.63
N LEU A 298 -12.25 9.03 13.19
CA LEU A 298 -12.21 8.23 11.96
C LEU A 298 -12.95 6.89 12.06
N LEU A 299 -13.01 6.30 13.26
CA LEU A 299 -13.52 4.94 13.49
C LEU A 299 -14.94 4.90 14.06
N THR A 300 -15.26 5.84 14.94
CA THR A 300 -16.50 5.82 15.75
C THR A 300 -17.27 7.13 15.72
N GLY A 301 -16.70 8.18 15.15
CA GLY A 301 -17.32 9.49 15.03
C GLY A 301 -18.58 9.47 14.16
N PRO A 302 -19.40 10.53 14.23
CA PRO A 302 -20.62 10.66 13.43
C PRO A 302 -20.36 10.71 11.91
N VAL A 303 -19.09 10.84 11.50
CA VAL A 303 -18.61 10.90 10.11
C VAL A 303 -17.81 9.64 9.77
N ARG A 304 -18.30 8.44 10.11
CA ARG A 304 -17.66 7.20 9.64
C ARG A 304 -17.73 7.14 8.12
N LEU A 305 -16.61 7.43 7.47
CA LEU A 305 -16.52 7.41 6.01
C LEU A 305 -16.43 5.96 5.51
N PRO A 306 -17.05 5.62 4.36
CA PRO A 306 -16.93 4.28 3.80
C PRO A 306 -15.52 3.96 3.33
N GLY A 307 -15.06 2.73 3.56
CA GLY A 307 -13.74 2.26 3.12
C GLY A 307 -12.62 2.52 4.13
N ALA A 308 -12.86 2.28 5.41
CA ALA A 308 -11.90 2.56 6.48
C ALA A 308 -10.55 1.87 6.25
N SER A 309 -10.56 0.65 5.70
CA SER A 309 -9.35 -0.09 5.34
C SER A 309 -8.51 0.57 4.23
N LEU A 310 -9.05 1.54 3.48
CA LEU A 310 -8.29 2.28 2.45
C LEU A 310 -7.59 3.52 3.01
N TYR A 311 -8.17 4.18 4.01
CA TYR A 311 -7.65 5.47 4.48
C TYR A 311 -7.04 5.43 5.88
N LEU A 312 -7.41 4.46 6.72
CA LEU A 312 -6.93 4.41 8.10
C LEU A 312 -5.41 4.20 8.19
N PRO A 313 -4.77 3.24 7.48
CA PRO A 313 -3.31 3.10 7.52
C PRO A 313 -2.58 4.34 7.06
N VAL A 314 -3.14 5.03 6.07
CA VAL A 314 -2.56 6.26 5.54
C VAL A 314 -2.66 7.37 6.58
N ALA A 315 -3.86 7.67 7.11
CA ALA A 315 -4.05 8.70 8.13
C ALA A 315 -3.13 8.49 9.34
N LEU A 316 -2.97 7.22 9.75
CA LEU A 316 -2.07 6.83 10.82
C LEU A 316 -0.60 7.09 10.49
N SER A 317 -0.15 6.73 9.28
CA SER A 317 1.21 7.00 8.81
C SER A 317 1.50 8.50 8.73
N LEU A 318 0.57 9.30 8.20
CA LEU A 318 0.73 10.75 8.07
C LEU A 318 0.78 11.47 9.41
N THR A 319 -0.08 11.09 10.35
CA THR A 319 -0.08 11.69 11.70
C THR A 319 1.25 11.44 12.40
N ARG A 320 1.84 10.24 12.24
CA ARG A 320 3.17 9.93 12.78
C ARG A 320 4.25 10.77 12.11
N LEU A 321 4.21 10.92 10.79
CA LEU A 321 5.17 11.74 10.04
C LEU A 321 5.22 13.17 10.59
N GLU A 322 4.05 13.76 10.87
CA GLU A 322 3.92 15.13 11.39
C GLU A 322 4.19 15.24 12.92
N ASN A 323 4.07 14.15 13.69
CA ASN A 323 4.15 14.16 15.17
C ASN A 323 5.16 13.16 15.77
N GLN A 324 6.44 13.30 15.45
CA GLN A 324 7.50 12.34 15.80
C GLN A 324 7.79 12.16 17.31
N ILE A 325 7.18 12.93 18.22
CA ILE A 325 7.60 13.05 19.64
C ILE A 325 6.77 12.19 20.62
N ARG A 326 5.61 11.63 20.24
CA ARG A 326 4.77 10.82 21.16
C ARG A 326 4.25 9.55 20.49
N MET A 327 4.63 8.38 21.01
CA MET A 327 4.20 7.07 20.49
C MET A 327 3.19 6.39 21.42
N MET A 328 2.07 5.93 20.85
CA MET A 328 1.17 4.93 21.42
C MET A 328 0.98 3.78 20.42
N ALA A 329 0.63 2.60 20.93
CA ALA A 329 0.30 1.43 20.12
C ALA A 329 -1.06 1.63 19.42
N LEU A 330 -1.13 1.41 18.10
CA LEU A 330 -2.40 1.46 17.36
C LEU A 330 -3.35 0.34 17.80
N PRO A 331 -4.68 0.55 17.69
CA PRO A 331 -5.65 -0.50 17.90
C PRO A 331 -5.41 -1.65 16.93
N ARG A 332 -5.26 -2.87 17.45
CA ARG A 332 -5.05 -4.06 16.63
C ARG A 332 -6.23 -4.31 15.69
N ALA A 333 -7.46 -3.94 16.06
CA ALA A 333 -8.64 -4.11 15.22
C ALA A 333 -9.27 -2.77 14.87
N ILE A 334 -9.70 -2.61 13.61
CA ILE A 334 -10.60 -1.56 13.16
C ILE A 334 -11.94 -1.80 13.88
N PRO A 335 -12.42 -0.88 14.75
CA PRO A 335 -13.66 -1.06 15.48
C PRO A 335 -14.85 -1.37 14.57
N ASN A 336 -15.67 -2.35 14.99
CA ASN A 336 -16.83 -2.84 14.23
C ASN A 336 -16.48 -3.41 12.84
N SER A 337 -15.25 -3.90 12.69
CA SER A 337 -14.78 -4.70 11.57
C SER A 337 -14.01 -5.90 12.13
N SER A 338 -14.08 -7.05 11.45
CA SER A 338 -13.14 -8.15 11.69
C SER A 338 -11.73 -7.82 11.19
N SER A 339 -11.56 -6.67 10.51
CA SER A 339 -10.27 -6.16 10.05
C SER A 339 -9.39 -5.80 11.21
N VAL A 340 -8.32 -6.57 11.31
CA VAL A 340 -7.16 -6.25 12.13
C VAL A 340 -6.37 -5.20 11.35
N ALA A 341 -5.97 -4.08 11.96
CA ALA A 341 -5.01 -3.12 11.41
C ALA A 341 -3.79 -3.18 12.34
N TRP A 342 -2.75 -3.90 11.94
CA TRP A 342 -1.57 -4.03 12.79
C TRP A 342 -0.67 -2.80 12.63
N PRO A 343 -0.46 -1.98 13.66
CA PRO A 343 0.76 -1.17 13.75
C PRO A 343 1.94 -2.13 13.88
N LEU A 344 2.88 -2.13 12.94
CA LEU A 344 4.19 -2.72 13.23
C LEU A 344 5.11 -1.74 13.97
N SER A 345 4.56 -0.93 14.88
CA SER A 345 5.31 -0.35 16.01
C SER A 345 5.49 -1.35 17.17
N ILE A 346 5.19 -2.64 16.96
CA ILE A 346 5.52 -3.75 17.86
C ILE A 346 6.54 -4.68 17.18
N PHE A 347 7.63 -4.12 16.67
CA PHE A 347 8.90 -4.82 16.64
C PHE A 347 9.82 -4.08 17.59
N SER A 348 9.91 -4.59 18.83
CA SER A 348 10.90 -4.10 19.76
C SER A 348 12.28 -4.40 19.19
N ALA A 349 13.06 -3.35 18.94
CA ALA A 349 14.49 -3.40 18.79
C ALA A 349 15.11 -4.00 20.07
N LYS A 350 15.27 -5.33 20.09
CA LYS A 350 16.26 -6.10 20.85
C LYS A 350 16.08 -7.58 20.55
N PRO A 351 16.92 -8.20 19.71
CA PRO A 351 17.16 -9.63 19.85
C PRO A 351 17.79 -9.86 21.23
N MET A 352 17.15 -10.70 22.04
CA MET A 352 17.67 -11.20 23.30
C MET A 352 18.73 -12.29 23.00
N LYS A 353 19.87 -11.85 22.43
CA LYS A 353 21.22 -12.45 22.44
C LYS A 353 22.08 -11.69 21.43
N SER A 354 23.22 -11.16 21.87
CA SER A 354 24.25 -10.70 20.92
C SER A 354 24.73 -11.91 20.12
N LEU A 355 24.79 -11.79 18.80
CA LEU A 355 25.59 -12.71 18.00
C LEU A 355 27.05 -12.56 18.46
N ALA A 356 27.72 -13.69 18.68
CA ALA A 356 29.12 -13.71 19.08
C ALA A 356 29.92 -12.96 18.02
N ALA A 357 30.77 -12.02 18.48
CA ALA A 357 31.75 -11.40 17.62
C ALA A 357 32.59 -12.50 16.94
N PRO A 358 32.98 -12.32 15.67
CA PRO A 358 33.86 -13.27 15.01
C PRO A 358 35.10 -13.45 15.88
N THR A 359 35.41 -14.70 16.19
CA THR A 359 36.69 -15.08 16.78
C THR A 359 37.77 -14.59 15.84
N ALA A 360 38.39 -13.46 16.18
CA ALA A 360 39.72 -13.16 15.70
C ALA A 360 40.61 -14.28 16.24
N GLU A 361 41.07 -15.12 15.32
CA GLU A 361 42.22 -15.96 15.59
C GLU A 361 43.35 -15.08 16.11
N SER A 362 44.01 -15.61 17.12
CA SER A 362 45.13 -15.02 17.82
C SER A 362 46.23 -14.61 16.85
N ASP A 363 46.92 -13.52 17.17
CA ASP A 363 48.25 -13.67 17.74
C ASP A 363 48.78 -12.32 18.24
N ASP A 364 49.37 -12.44 19.43
CA ASP A 364 50.48 -11.68 19.98
C ASP A 364 50.31 -10.25 20.53
N GLU A 365 50.42 -10.23 21.87
CA GLU A 365 51.36 -9.42 22.66
C GLU A 365 51.22 -7.88 22.59
N VAL A 366 51.31 -7.05 23.63
CA VAL A 366 51.67 -7.07 25.05
C VAL A 366 51.59 -5.56 25.40
N TYR A 367 51.07 -5.20 26.59
CA TYR A 367 51.35 -3.99 27.42
C TYR A 367 51.81 -2.68 26.69
N ASN A 368 51.28 -1.49 26.96
CA ASN A 368 51.26 -0.84 28.27
C ASN A 368 50.68 0.58 28.15
N GLU A 369 50.09 1.06 29.25
CA GLU A 369 50.08 2.45 29.78
C GLU A 369 49.79 3.67 28.86
N GLY A 370 48.76 4.43 29.26
CA GLY A 370 49.01 5.82 29.66
C GLY A 370 48.39 6.97 28.84
N PHE A 371 47.63 7.80 29.57
CA PHE A 371 47.56 9.27 29.48
C PHE A 371 46.69 10.00 28.43
N ASN A 372 45.61 10.60 28.97
CA ASN A 372 45.21 12.03 28.96
C ASN A 372 44.97 12.85 27.67
N LEU A 373 43.71 13.33 27.60
CA LEU A 373 43.23 14.73 27.51
C LEU A 373 43.57 15.63 26.30
N ILE A 374 42.47 16.11 25.70
CA ILE A 374 42.18 17.47 25.18
C ILE A 374 42.97 17.96 23.94
N SER A 375 42.23 18.18 22.86
CA SER A 375 42.06 19.49 22.19
C SER A 375 40.66 19.55 21.58
#